data_AF-A0A920GYW7-F1
#
_entry.id   AF-A0A920GYW7-F1
#
_cell.length_a   1.000
_cell.length_b   1.000
_cell.length_c   1.000
_cell.angle_alpha   90.00
_cell.angle_beta   90.00
_cell.angle_gamma   90.00
#
_symmetry.space_group_name_H-M   'P 1'
#
loop_
_entity.id
_entity.type
_entity.pdbx_description
1 polymer ?
#
loop_
_entity_poly.entity_id
_entity_poly.type
_entity_poly.pdbx_seq_one_letter_code
_entity_poly.pdbx_strand_id
1 'polypeptide(L)'
;MTKWPGPHTWLVPAKSGVSHLIRGTSDKVALRLSNHRDVCSLSEAFGGAIISTSANEEGLPTYKTEEEISANFPGIKILSGKLGNLMRPSTIQDALTDKIIR
;
A
#
# COMPACT_ATOMS: atom_id res chain seq x y z
N MET A 1 9.53 -3.41 -18.66
CA MET A 1 8.77 -3.30 -17.40
C MET A 1 9.63 -3.86 -16.27
N THR A 2 10.36 -3.02 -15.53
CA THR A 2 11.37 -3.46 -14.54
C THR A 2 11.14 -2.92 -13.11
N LYS A 3 9.99 -2.25 -12.85
CA LYS A 3 9.72 -1.58 -11.57
C LYS A 3 8.98 -2.44 -10.53
N TRP A 4 8.42 -3.57 -10.96
CA TRP A 4 7.78 -4.56 -10.11
C TRP A 4 8.57 -5.88 -10.16
N PRO A 5 8.67 -6.64 -9.07
CA PRO A 5 8.15 -6.32 -7.73
C PRO A 5 8.99 -5.24 -7.03
N GLY A 6 8.37 -4.37 -6.24
CA GLY A 6 9.09 -3.28 -5.58
C GLY A 6 8.23 -2.12 -5.07
N PRO A 7 8.87 -1.02 -4.64
CA PRO A 7 8.20 0.15 -4.06
C PRO A 7 7.62 1.09 -5.13
N HIS A 8 7.05 0.53 -6.18
CA HIS A 8 6.42 1.27 -7.26
C HIS A 8 4.93 0.95 -7.28
N THR A 9 4.08 1.96 -7.39
CA THR A 9 2.63 1.80 -7.43
C THR A 9 2.13 2.28 -8.79
N TRP A 10 1.37 1.44 -9.48
CA TRP A 10 0.77 1.80 -10.76
C TRP A 10 -0.68 2.22 -10.53
N LEU A 11 -1.05 3.38 -11.05
CA LEU A 11 -2.44 3.79 -11.20
C LEU A 11 -2.93 3.29 -12.56
N VAL A 12 -3.93 2.42 -12.56
CA VAL A 12 -4.47 1.75 -13.76
C VAL A 12 -5.99 1.90 -13.84
N PRO A 13 -6.62 1.83 -15.02
CA PRO A 13 -8.08 1.79 -15.12
C PRO A 13 -8.70 0.72 -14.22
N ALA A 14 -9.70 1.11 -13.44
CA ALA A 14 -10.42 0.19 -12.58
C ALA A 14 -11.42 -0.63 -13.42
N LYS A 15 -11.54 -1.93 -13.13
CA LYS A 15 -12.66 -2.72 -13.65
C LYS A 15 -13.96 -2.26 -13.00
N SER A 16 -15.09 -2.45 -13.68
CA SER A 16 -16.44 -2.07 -13.20
C SER A 16 -16.79 -2.66 -11.83
N GLY A 17 -16.28 -3.85 -11.50
CA GLY A 17 -16.49 -4.50 -10.21
C GLY A 17 -15.66 -3.97 -9.04
N VAL A 18 -14.74 -3.02 -9.27
CA VAL A 18 -13.93 -2.44 -8.18
C VAL A 18 -14.79 -1.46 -7.38
N SER A 19 -14.97 -1.76 -6.09
CA SER A 19 -15.78 -0.95 -5.17
C SER A 19 -15.33 0.51 -5.12
N HIS A 20 -16.30 1.41 -5.06
CA HIS A 20 -16.09 2.84 -4.82
C HIS A 20 -15.38 3.12 -3.49
N LEU A 21 -15.48 2.21 -2.51
CA LEU A 21 -14.72 2.32 -1.25
C LEU A 21 -13.20 2.23 -1.46
N ILE A 22 -12.75 1.66 -2.58
CA ILE A 22 -11.32 1.49 -2.90
C ILE A 22 -10.84 2.60 -3.85
N ARG A 23 -11.60 2.88 -4.91
CA ARG A 23 -11.21 3.86 -5.95
C ARG A 23 -11.67 5.29 -5.66
N GLY A 24 -12.53 5.49 -4.66
CA GLY A 24 -13.15 6.78 -4.37
C GLY A 24 -13.92 7.32 -5.58
N THR A 25 -13.64 8.58 -5.93
CA THR A 25 -14.20 9.26 -7.11
C THR A 25 -13.42 8.99 -8.41
N SER A 26 -12.30 8.25 -8.35
CA SER A 26 -11.48 7.94 -9.53
C SER A 26 -12.08 6.80 -10.37
N ASP A 27 -11.83 6.86 -11.68
CA ASP A 27 -12.01 5.76 -12.64
C ASP A 27 -10.83 4.76 -12.63
N LYS A 28 -9.79 5.04 -11.84
CA LYS A 28 -8.58 4.24 -11.71
C LYS A 28 -8.41 3.63 -10.32
N VAL A 29 -7.58 2.61 -10.22
CA VAL A 29 -7.18 1.94 -8.97
C VAL A 29 -5.66 1.86 -8.89
N ALA A 30 -5.13 2.10 -7.69
CA ALA A 30 -3.70 2.00 -7.40
C ALA A 30 -3.35 0.57 -7.01
N LEU A 31 -2.37 -0.03 -7.69
CA LEU A 31 -1.88 -1.38 -7.44
C LEU A 31 -0.40 -1.33 -7.11
N ARG A 32 0.07 -2.26 -6.28
CA ARG A 32 1.50 -2.46 -6.00
C ARG A 32 1.80 -3.94 -5.88
N LEU A 33 2.76 -4.43 -6.66
CA LEU A 33 3.37 -5.74 -6.44
C LEU A 33 4.57 -5.56 -5.50
N SER A 34 4.39 -5.91 -4.23
CA SER A 34 5.42 -5.77 -3.19
C SER A 34 6.58 -6.75 -3.42
N ASN A 35 7.79 -6.35 -3.03
CA ASN A 35 8.92 -7.26 -2.82
C ASN A 35 9.25 -7.47 -1.33
N HIS A 36 8.43 -6.92 -0.43
CA HIS A 36 8.59 -7.10 1.01
C HIS A 36 8.11 -8.49 1.42
N ARG A 37 9.02 -9.34 1.90
CA ARG A 37 8.75 -10.75 2.21
C ARG A 37 7.49 -10.95 3.06
N ASP A 38 7.35 -10.23 4.16
CA ASP A 38 6.21 -10.43 5.07
C ASP A 38 4.87 -9.99 4.44
N VAL A 39 4.88 -9.00 3.55
CA VAL A 39 3.68 -8.56 2.83
C VAL A 39 3.29 -9.60 1.78
N CYS A 40 4.27 -10.18 1.08
CA CYS A 40 4.03 -11.27 0.15
C CYS A 40 3.45 -12.49 0.87
N SER A 41 4.08 -12.93 1.95
CA SER A 41 3.60 -14.05 2.77
C SER A 41 2.19 -13.81 3.31
N LEU A 42 1.88 -12.58 3.76
CA LEU A 42 0.54 -12.24 4.24
C LEU A 42 -0.50 -12.29 3.10
N SER A 43 -0.17 -11.74 1.93
CA SER A 43 -1.05 -11.76 0.75
C SER A 43 -1.31 -13.18 0.24
N GLU A 44 -0.27 -14.02 0.24
CA GLU A 44 -0.36 -15.44 -0.12
C GLU A 44 -1.22 -16.23 0.88
N ALA A 45 -1.00 -16.03 2.18
CA ALA A 45 -1.80 -16.68 3.23
C ALA A 45 -3.26 -16.22 3.22
N PHE A 46 -3.52 -14.94 2.90
CA PHE A 46 -4.86 -14.41 2.70
C PHE A 46 -5.53 -14.95 1.41
N GLY A 47 -4.75 -15.40 0.43
CA GLY A 47 -5.25 -15.92 -0.85
C GLY A 47 -5.66 -14.84 -1.85
N GLY A 48 -5.20 -13.60 -1.67
CA GLY A 48 -5.63 -12.49 -2.52
C GLY A 48 -4.91 -11.17 -2.24
N ALA A 49 -5.35 -10.12 -2.95
CA ALA A 49 -4.84 -8.77 -2.76
C ALA A 49 -5.37 -8.16 -1.46
N ILE A 50 -4.52 -7.36 -0.80
CA ILE A 50 -4.84 -6.69 0.47
C ILE A 50 -4.91 -5.18 0.22
N ILE A 51 -5.97 -4.54 0.71
CA ILE A 51 -6.06 -3.07 0.74
C ILE A 51 -5.07 -2.56 1.79
N SER A 52 -4.23 -1.60 1.40
CA SER A 52 -3.16 -1.09 2.24
C SER A 52 -3.15 0.43 2.26
N THR A 53 -2.91 0.99 3.44
CA THR A 53 -2.66 2.41 3.68
C THR A 53 -1.45 2.54 4.63
N SER A 54 -0.94 3.76 4.80
CA SER A 54 0.09 4.02 5.81
C SER A 54 -0.51 3.91 7.23
N ALA A 55 0.28 3.37 8.17
CA ALA A 55 -0.14 3.20 9.56
C ALA A 55 -0.04 4.55 10.31
N ASN A 56 -1.02 5.42 10.10
CA ASN A 56 -1.18 6.70 10.79
C ASN A 56 -2.62 7.20 10.72
N GLU A 57 -2.96 8.09 11.65
CA GLU A 57 -4.12 8.95 11.48
C GLU A 57 -3.85 10.01 10.40
N GLU A 58 -4.91 10.49 9.77
CA GLU A 58 -4.81 11.48 8.70
C GLU A 58 -4.08 12.74 9.17
N GLY A 59 -3.12 13.21 8.37
CA GLY A 59 -2.31 14.39 8.69
C GLY A 59 -1.13 14.14 9.64
N LEU A 60 -1.03 12.96 10.26
CA LEU A 60 0.09 12.61 11.14
C LEU A 60 1.20 11.82 10.43
N PRO A 61 2.45 11.86 10.94
CA PRO A 61 3.52 11.00 10.44
C PRO A 61 3.19 9.51 10.59
N THR A 62 3.69 8.69 9.65
CA THR A 62 3.57 7.22 9.73
C THR A 62 4.29 6.67 10.95
N TYR A 63 3.57 5.91 11.78
CA TYR A 63 4.13 5.17 12.91
C TYR A 63 5.06 4.05 12.42
N LYS A 64 6.20 3.89 13.07
CA LYS A 64 7.28 2.99 12.67
C LYS A 64 7.56 1.89 13.69
N THR A 65 7.07 2.02 14.92
CA THR A 65 7.24 1.00 15.95
C THR A 65 5.90 0.39 16.37
N GLU A 66 5.97 -0.82 16.93
CA GLU A 66 4.78 -1.53 17.41
C GLU A 66 4.14 -0.78 18.59
N GLU A 67 4.95 -0.12 19.42
CA GLU A 67 4.49 0.69 20.54
C GLU A 67 3.70 1.92 20.05
N GLU A 68 4.20 2.63 19.03
CA GLU A 68 3.49 3.75 18.43
C GLU A 68 2.15 3.30 17.83
N ILE A 69 2.13 2.18 17.10
CA ILE A 69 0.91 1.62 16.53
C ILE A 69 -0.06 1.22 17.64
N SER A 70 0.40 0.52 18.68
CA SER A 70 -0.45 0.04 19.78
C SER A 70 -1.05 1.19 20.60
N ALA A 71 -0.29 2.27 20.78
CA ALA A 71 -0.74 3.45 21.51
C ALA A 71 -1.81 4.25 20.75
N ASN A 72 -1.67 4.39 19.43
CA ASN A 72 -2.59 5.19 18.60
C ASN A 72 -3.76 4.37 18.01
N PHE A 73 -3.58 3.06 17.81
CA PHE A 73 -4.60 2.15 17.30
C PHE A 73 -4.88 1.00 18.27
N PRO A 74 -5.51 1.28 19.42
CA PRO A 74 -5.78 0.25 20.42
C PRO A 74 -6.65 -0.87 19.84
N GLY A 75 -6.23 -2.13 20.04
CA GLY A 75 -6.98 -3.31 19.61
C GLY A 75 -6.68 -3.82 18.19
N ILE A 76 -5.83 -3.13 17.42
CA ILE A 76 -5.37 -3.65 16.12
C ILE A 76 -4.40 -4.81 16.31
N LYS A 77 -4.42 -5.78 15.38
CA LYS A 77 -3.41 -6.85 15.32
C LYS A 77 -2.19 -6.37 14.55
N ILE A 78 -1.02 -6.60 15.12
CA ILE A 78 0.27 -6.21 14.53
C ILE A 78 0.98 -7.48 14.06
N LEU A 79 1.45 -7.46 12.81
CA LEU A 79 2.39 -8.46 12.30
C LEU A 79 3.80 -7.93 12.53
N SER A 80 4.47 -8.47 13.55
CA SER A 80 5.85 -8.09 13.88
C SER A 80 6.81 -8.44 12.75
N GLY A 81 7.66 -7.48 12.38
CA GLY A 81 8.59 -7.61 11.27
C GLY A 81 9.51 -6.41 11.15
N LYS A 82 10.55 -6.52 10.32
CA LYS A 82 11.43 -5.40 10.04
C LYS A 82 10.83 -4.53 8.95
N LEU A 83 10.80 -3.22 9.15
CA LEU A 83 10.49 -2.28 8.07
C LEU A 83 11.53 -2.38 6.95
N GLY A 84 11.11 -2.11 5.72
CA GLY A 84 12.00 -1.98 4.58
C GLY A 84 12.87 -0.71 4.66
N ASN A 85 13.91 -0.64 3.82
CA ASN A 85 14.92 0.43 3.86
C ASN A 85 14.52 1.70 3.06
N LEU A 86 13.23 1.94 2.86
CA LEU A 86 12.76 3.06 2.05
C LEU A 86 12.69 4.33 2.90
N MET A 87 13.42 5.35 2.48
CA MET A 87 13.43 6.65 3.14
C MET A 87 12.28 7.57 2.72
N ARG A 88 11.60 7.23 1.62
CA ARG A 88 10.48 8.01 1.07
C ARG A 88 9.32 7.07 0.73
N PRO A 89 8.08 7.59 0.68
CA PRO A 89 6.94 6.80 0.22
C PRO A 89 7.13 6.27 -1.21
N SER A 90 6.40 5.21 -1.57
CA SER A 90 6.46 4.64 -2.92
C SER A 90 6.02 5.63 -3.99
N THR A 91 6.69 5.61 -5.13
CA THR A 91 6.26 6.36 -6.32
C THR A 91 4.90 5.85 -6.79
N ILE A 92 4.01 6.76 -7.20
CA ILE A 92 2.75 6.45 -7.86
C ILE A 92 2.82 7.01 -9.28
N GLN A 93 2.71 6.14 -10.27
CA GLN A 93 2.75 6.51 -11.68
C GLN A 93 1.49 6.02 -12.40
N ASP A 94 0.89 6.87 -13.23
CA ASP A 94 -0.19 6.50 -14.12
C ASP A 94 0.33 5.65 -15.28
N ALA A 95 -0.14 4.41 -15.39
CA ALA A 95 0.38 3.45 -16.35
C ALA A 95 0.02 3.79 -17.82
N LEU A 96 -0.99 4.65 -18.05
CA LEU A 96 -1.42 5.03 -19.40
C LEU A 96 -0.77 6.32 -19.88
N THR A 97 -0.50 7.26 -18.97
CA THR A 97 0.00 8.60 -19.33
C THR A 97 1.45 8.81 -18.96
N ASP A 98 2.08 7.84 -18.29
CA ASP A 98 3.39 7.93 -17.66
C ASP A 98 3.54 9.05 -16.61
N LYS A 99 2.46 9.76 -16.28
CA LYS A 99 2.48 10.86 -15.31
C LYS A 99 2.82 10.33 -13.91
N ILE A 100 3.85 10.91 -13.29
CA ILE A 100 4.16 10.68 -11.87
C ILE A 100 3.22 11.55 -11.03
N ILE A 101 2.47 10.92 -10.13
CA ILE A 101 1.56 11.57 -9.18
C ILE A 101 2.27 11.87 -7.86
N ARG A 102 3.16 10.97 -7.44
CA ARG A 102 4.00 11.09 -6.26
C ARG A 102 5.31 10.35 -6.48
#